data_AF-A0A1X1PJ66-F1
#
_entry.id   AF-A0A1X1PJ66-F1
#
_cell.length_a   1.000
_cell.length_b   1.000
_cell.length_c   1.000
_cell.angle_alpha   90.00
_cell.angle_beta   90.00
_cell.angle_gamma   90.00
#
_symmetry.space_group_name_H-M   'P 1'
#
loop_
_entity.id
_entity.type
_entity.pdbx_description
1 polymer ?
#
loop_
_entity_poly.entity_id
_entity_poly.type
_entity_poly.pdbx_seq_one_letter_code
_entity_poly.pdbx_strand_id
1 'polypeptide(L)'
;MEHVRALNMIDLAFYGTRVLGKVWRSKGSQAVLDAWHDYHAHLTVSPQNRPANEGEQLDWNGRCDELFTNLLDRLAVVMSYKFELAALKGGSYSPEAHGTVALQQQAIRHLAIEVLAGNKNLPMEVKAWPVDAAVAEQQRNTQAELVQNQREMMGDFKQILERLTEHAVGPRAEALAPTEPESHR
;
A
#
# COMPACT_ATOMS: atom_id res chain seq x y z
N MET A 1 20.37 14.74 -9.48
CA MET A 1 21.82 14.52 -9.33
C MET A 1 22.62 15.79 -9.62
N GLU A 2 22.34 16.52 -10.70
CA GLU A 2 23.10 17.74 -11.06
C GLU A 2 23.00 18.87 -10.03
N HIS A 3 21.83 19.04 -9.39
CA HIS A 3 21.60 20.06 -8.37
C HIS A 3 22.53 19.93 -7.14
N VAL A 4 22.66 18.73 -6.58
CA VAL A 4 23.53 18.46 -5.42
C VAL A 4 25.00 18.65 -5.78
N ARG A 5 25.40 18.25 -7.00
CA ARG A 5 26.76 18.49 -7.50
C ARG A 5 27.05 19.99 -7.62
N ALA A 6 26.11 20.77 -8.16
CA ALA A 6 26.27 22.22 -8.31
C ALA A 6 26.37 22.93 -6.95
N LEU A 7 25.57 22.53 -5.96
CA LEU A 7 25.65 23.04 -4.59
C LEU A 7 27.01 22.74 -3.95
N ASN A 8 27.47 21.50 -4.01
CA ASN A 8 28.77 21.11 -3.44
C ASN A 8 29.96 21.74 -4.17
N MET A 9 29.78 22.21 -5.41
CA MET A 9 30.81 22.93 -6.16
C MET A 9 31.02 24.37 -5.69
N ILE A 10 30.09 24.97 -4.93
CA ILE A 10 30.20 26.36 -4.46
C ILE A 10 31.46 26.52 -3.60
N ASP A 11 31.73 25.58 -2.70
CA ASP A 11 32.94 25.61 -1.85
C ASP A 11 34.23 25.63 -2.67
N LEU A 12 34.26 24.90 -3.78
CA LEU A 12 35.42 24.84 -4.68
C LEU A 12 35.53 26.10 -5.54
N ALA A 13 34.41 26.56 -6.11
CA ALA A 13 34.36 27.71 -7.02
C ALA A 13 34.72 29.02 -6.33
N PHE A 14 34.37 29.17 -5.04
CA PHE A 14 34.62 30.38 -4.26
C PHE A 14 35.75 30.22 -3.23
N TYR A 15 36.48 29.10 -3.24
CA TYR A 15 37.59 28.83 -2.32
C TYR A 15 38.66 29.94 -2.36
N GLY A 16 38.93 30.51 -3.54
CA GLY A 16 39.99 31.50 -3.73
C GLY A 16 41.35 30.88 -4.02
N THR A 17 42.39 31.71 -4.09
CA THR A 17 43.74 31.28 -4.49
C THR A 17 44.65 31.15 -3.28
N ARG A 18 45.41 30.05 -3.19
CA ARG A 18 46.39 29.85 -2.12
C ARG A 18 47.71 30.51 -2.50
N VAL A 19 48.13 31.52 -1.74
CA VAL A 19 49.40 32.22 -1.92
C VAL A 19 50.16 32.14 -0.60
N LEU A 20 51.39 31.61 -0.64
CA LEU A 20 52.27 31.49 0.54
C LEU A 20 51.59 30.82 1.75
N GLY A 21 50.83 29.75 1.50
CA GLY A 21 50.15 28.99 2.55
C GLY A 21 48.84 29.62 3.06
N LYS A 22 48.54 30.87 2.72
CA LYS A 22 47.28 31.55 3.08
C LYS A 22 46.31 31.57 1.90
N VAL A 23 45.03 31.42 2.18
CA VAL A 23 43.97 31.52 1.16
C VAL A 23 43.59 32.99 1.01
N TRP A 24 43.75 33.50 -0.20
CA TRP A 24 43.32 34.84 -0.60
C TRP A 24 42.03 34.75 -1.42
N ARG A 25 41.03 35.53 -1.01
CA ARG A 25 39.71 35.56 -1.66
C ARG A 25 39.10 36.95 -1.57
N SER A 26 38.22 37.27 -2.50
CA SER A 26 37.49 38.53 -2.49
C SER A 26 36.45 38.55 -1.36
N LYS A 27 36.08 39.75 -0.89
CA LYS A 27 34.99 39.91 0.09
C LYS A 27 33.67 39.35 -0.44
N GLY A 28 33.42 39.46 -1.75
CA GLY A 28 32.24 38.89 -2.39
C GLY A 28 32.23 37.36 -2.36
N SER A 29 33.35 36.72 -2.68
CA SER A 29 33.49 35.26 -2.61
C SER A 29 33.32 34.74 -1.19
N GLN A 30 33.83 35.46 -0.18
CA GLN A 30 33.58 35.10 1.22
C GLN A 30 32.09 35.22 1.57
N ALA A 31 31.41 36.30 1.15
CA ALA A 31 29.98 36.46 1.42
C ALA A 31 29.11 35.36 0.77
N VAL A 32 29.52 34.85 -0.40
CA VAL A 32 28.87 33.68 -1.03
C VAL A 32 29.07 32.43 -0.18
N LEU A 33 30.30 32.16 0.28
CA LEU A 33 30.58 31.01 1.14
C LEU A 33 29.82 31.08 2.47
N ASP A 34 29.75 32.26 3.08
CA ASP A 34 29.00 32.45 4.34
C ASP A 34 27.51 32.15 4.14
N ALA A 35 26.88 32.69 3.09
CA ALA A 35 25.49 32.41 2.76
C ALA A 35 25.25 30.93 2.40
N TRP A 36 26.21 30.28 1.72
CA TRP A 36 26.15 28.86 1.42
C TRP A 36 26.21 28.01 2.69
N HIS A 37 27.14 28.30 3.60
CA HIS A 37 27.26 27.57 4.86
C HIS A 37 26.00 27.72 5.72
N ASP A 38 25.40 28.91 5.78
CA ASP A 38 24.15 29.14 6.50
C ASP A 38 23.01 28.29 5.91
N TYR A 39 22.87 28.27 4.58
CA TYR A 39 21.89 27.44 3.89
C TYR A 39 22.14 25.94 4.09
N HIS A 40 23.40 25.49 3.93
CA HIS A 40 23.80 24.10 4.11
C HIS A 40 23.59 23.61 5.55
N ALA A 41 23.90 24.45 6.55
CA ALA A 41 23.66 24.16 7.95
C ALA A 41 22.16 23.97 8.23
N HIS A 42 21.30 24.80 7.62
CA HIS A 42 19.85 24.61 7.67
C HIS A 42 19.45 23.25 7.07
N LEU A 43 19.95 22.89 5.88
CA LEU A 43 19.63 21.61 5.25
C LEU A 43 20.13 20.37 6.00
N THR A 44 21.22 20.49 6.77
CA THR A 44 21.92 19.35 7.38
C THR A 44 21.55 19.11 8.84
N VAL A 45 20.39 19.63 9.30
CA VAL A 45 19.97 19.41 10.69
C VAL A 45 19.75 17.95 11.04
N SER A 46 20.13 17.60 12.26
CA SER A 46 19.93 16.26 12.82
C SER A 46 18.43 15.90 12.83
N PRO A 47 18.05 14.62 12.68
CA PRO A 47 16.65 14.20 12.67
C PRO A 47 15.84 14.66 13.89
N GLN A 48 16.49 14.90 15.03
CA GLN A 48 15.88 15.37 16.27
C GLN A 48 15.49 16.86 16.25
N ASN A 49 16.10 17.64 15.35
CA ASN A 49 15.85 19.08 15.20
C ASN A 49 15.02 19.39 13.94
N ARG A 50 14.49 18.35 13.28
CA ARG A 50 13.60 18.53 12.13
C ARG A 50 12.18 18.88 12.60
N PRO A 51 11.40 19.61 11.79
CA PRO A 51 10.00 19.92 12.09
C PRO A 51 9.21 18.65 12.42
N ALA A 52 8.46 18.68 13.51
CA ALA A 52 7.65 17.55 13.96
C ALA A 52 6.18 17.69 13.53
N ASN A 53 5.72 18.91 13.30
CA ASN A 53 4.36 19.22 12.88
C ASN A 53 4.31 20.07 11.59
N GLU A 54 3.13 20.17 10.98
CA GLU A 54 2.91 20.85 9.71
C GLU A 54 3.23 22.35 9.78
N GLY A 55 2.90 23.03 10.89
CA GLY A 55 3.20 24.45 11.08
C GLY A 55 4.70 24.73 11.14
N GLU A 56 5.44 23.96 11.93
CA GLU A 56 6.91 24.01 11.98
C GLU A 56 7.53 23.69 10.62
N GLN A 57 6.90 22.82 9.83
CA GLN A 57 7.38 22.45 8.51
C GLN A 57 7.23 23.60 7.51
N LEU A 58 6.14 24.36 7.59
CA LEU A 58 5.94 25.56 6.78
C LEU A 58 6.97 26.65 7.13
N ASP A 59 7.19 26.92 8.42
CA ASP A 59 8.18 27.91 8.87
C ASP A 59 9.61 27.50 8.47
N TRP A 60 9.90 26.21 8.59
CA TRP A 60 11.17 25.63 8.16
C TRP A 60 11.42 25.81 6.66
N ASN A 61 10.40 25.58 5.84
CA ASN A 61 10.46 25.77 4.39
C ASN A 61 10.61 27.25 4.04
N GLY A 62 9.86 28.14 4.69
CA GLY A 62 9.99 29.59 4.49
C GLY A 62 11.41 30.08 4.78
N ARG A 63 12.02 29.59 5.87
CA ARG A 63 13.42 29.91 6.19
C ARG A 63 14.42 29.30 5.20
N CYS A 64 14.13 28.09 4.70
CA CYS A 64 14.91 27.46 3.63
C CYS A 64 14.94 28.35 2.38
N ASP A 65 13.77 28.87 1.97
CA ASP A 65 13.61 29.73 0.79
C ASP A 65 14.30 31.09 0.96
N GLU A 66 14.23 31.68 2.16
CA GLU A 66 14.94 32.92 2.48
C GLU A 66 16.46 32.77 2.37
N LEU A 67 17.02 31.71 2.97
CA LEU A 67 18.46 31.42 2.94
C LEU A 67 18.93 31.12 1.51
N PHE A 68 18.15 30.35 0.76
CA PHE A 68 18.44 30.07 -0.65
C PHE A 68 18.40 31.34 -1.50
N THR A 69 17.41 32.21 -1.30
CA THR A 69 17.30 33.48 -2.03
C THR A 69 18.49 34.40 -1.72
N ASN A 70 18.94 34.47 -0.46
CA ASN A 70 20.13 35.23 -0.09
C ASN A 70 21.38 34.69 -0.78
N LEU A 71 21.57 33.36 -0.80
CA LEU A 71 22.68 32.73 -1.53
C LEU A 71 22.68 33.12 -3.02
N LEU A 72 21.51 33.08 -3.68
CA LEU A 72 21.38 33.48 -5.08
C LEU A 72 21.72 34.96 -5.30
N ASP A 73 21.30 35.85 -4.40
CA ASP A 73 21.65 37.27 -4.45
C ASP A 73 23.17 37.49 -4.35
N ARG A 74 23.84 36.80 -3.42
CA ARG A 74 25.32 36.89 -3.29
C ARG A 74 26.03 36.36 -4.53
N LEU A 75 25.57 35.24 -5.09
CA LEU A 75 26.12 34.67 -6.31
C LEU A 75 25.95 35.63 -7.49
N ALA A 76 24.77 36.23 -7.64
CA ALA A 76 24.47 37.21 -8.68
C ALA A 76 25.44 38.39 -8.66
N VAL A 77 25.66 38.97 -7.47
CA VAL A 77 26.58 40.11 -7.29
C VAL A 77 28.01 39.75 -7.71
N VAL A 78 28.52 38.58 -7.30
CA VAL A 78 29.89 38.18 -7.63
C VAL A 78 30.05 37.83 -9.11
N MET A 79 29.04 37.22 -9.72
CA MET A 79 29.04 36.87 -11.14
C MET A 79 28.66 38.04 -12.06
N SER A 80 28.38 39.23 -11.50
CA SER A 80 27.92 40.42 -12.24
C SER A 80 26.63 40.19 -13.03
N TYR A 81 25.77 39.26 -12.59
CA TYR A 81 24.43 39.11 -13.13
C TYR A 81 23.46 40.04 -12.38
N LYS A 82 22.69 40.85 -13.11
CA LYS A 82 21.59 41.64 -12.54
C LYS A 82 20.33 40.79 -12.53
N PHE A 83 19.94 40.27 -11.38
CA PHE A 83 18.61 39.69 -11.19
C PHE A 83 17.70 40.66 -10.44
N GLU A 84 16.43 40.70 -10.82
CA GLU A 84 15.41 41.39 -10.04
C GLU A 84 14.88 40.41 -8.98
N LEU A 85 14.86 40.83 -7.71
CA LEU A 85 14.49 39.96 -6.58
C LEU A 85 13.07 39.37 -6.72
N ALA A 86 12.17 40.09 -7.40
CA ALA A 86 10.83 39.66 -7.75
C ALA A 86 10.82 38.54 -8.82
N ALA A 87 11.73 38.58 -9.80
CA ALA A 87 11.89 37.54 -10.81
C ALA A 87 12.50 36.26 -10.21
N LEU A 88 13.37 36.39 -9.21
CA LEU A 88 13.88 35.26 -8.43
C LEU A 88 12.77 34.62 -7.57
N LYS A 89 11.92 35.40 -6.90
CA LYS A 89 10.80 34.85 -6.12
C LYS A 89 9.71 34.21 -6.98
N GLY A 90 9.41 34.78 -8.15
CA GLY A 90 8.42 34.21 -9.09
C GLY A 90 8.94 33.06 -9.95
N GLY A 91 10.26 33.02 -10.20
CA GLY A 91 10.96 31.99 -10.97
C GLY A 91 11.66 30.92 -10.13
N SER A 92 11.70 31.08 -8.80
CA SER A 92 12.11 30.03 -7.85
C SER A 92 11.10 28.90 -7.91
N TYR A 93 11.32 28.04 -8.90
CA TYR A 93 11.06 26.61 -8.90
C TYR A 93 10.34 26.14 -7.63
N SER A 94 9.02 25.96 -7.71
CA SER A 94 8.23 25.42 -6.59
C SER A 94 8.77 24.03 -6.24
N PRO A 95 9.50 23.87 -5.12
CA PRO A 95 10.04 22.58 -4.73
C PRO A 95 8.91 21.62 -4.32
N GLU A 96 7.72 22.14 -4.05
CA GLU A 96 6.55 21.36 -3.67
C GLU A 96 6.19 20.35 -4.76
N ALA A 97 6.16 20.72 -6.04
CA ALA A 97 5.75 19.78 -7.11
C ALA A 97 6.70 18.58 -7.25
N HIS A 98 8.01 18.77 -7.08
CA HIS A 98 8.98 17.67 -7.11
C HIS A 98 9.13 16.97 -5.76
N GLY A 99 8.99 17.72 -4.67
CA GLY A 99 9.01 17.22 -3.31
C GLY A 99 7.88 16.22 -3.07
N THR A 100 6.65 16.57 -3.45
CA THR A 100 5.49 15.68 -3.27
C THR A 100 5.65 14.37 -4.01
N VAL A 101 6.14 14.38 -5.25
CA VAL A 101 6.38 13.15 -6.03
C VAL A 101 7.48 12.30 -5.39
N ALA A 102 8.59 12.90 -4.98
CA ALA A 102 9.68 12.18 -4.31
C ALA A 102 9.23 11.59 -2.95
N LEU A 103 8.44 12.33 -2.19
CA LEU A 103 7.90 11.91 -0.90
C LEU A 103 6.89 10.77 -1.06
N GLN A 104 6.00 10.85 -2.07
CA GLN A 104 5.09 9.78 -2.44
C GLN A 104 5.83 8.53 -2.90
N GLN A 105 6.86 8.67 -3.75
CA GLN A 105 7.69 7.54 -4.19
C GLN A 105 8.41 6.87 -3.01
N GLN A 106 8.95 7.67 -2.08
CA GLN A 106 9.59 7.14 -0.89
C GLN A 106 8.60 6.40 0.01
N ALA A 107 7.38 6.94 0.21
CA ALA A 107 6.33 6.30 0.97
C ALA A 107 5.91 4.95 0.36
N ILE A 108 5.72 4.90 -0.97
CA ILE A 108 5.41 3.66 -1.69
C ILE A 108 6.54 2.64 -1.52
N ARG A 109 7.80 3.06 -1.64
CA ARG A 109 8.95 2.15 -1.47
C ARG A 109 9.00 1.56 -0.06
N HIS A 110 8.76 2.38 0.96
CA HIS A 110 8.73 1.92 2.34
C HIS A 110 7.59 0.93 2.57
N LEU A 111 6.38 1.25 2.09
CA LEU A 111 5.21 0.38 2.17
C LEU A 111 5.46 -0.95 1.46
N ALA A 112 6.05 -0.93 0.27
CA ALA A 112 6.36 -2.14 -0.49
C ALA A 112 7.35 -3.04 0.27
N ILE A 113 8.38 -2.46 0.91
CA ILE A 113 9.31 -3.22 1.75
C ILE A 113 8.58 -3.84 2.94
N GLU A 114 7.72 -3.09 3.63
CA GLU A 114 6.94 -3.60 4.78
C GLU A 114 6.01 -4.75 4.38
N VAL A 115 5.34 -4.65 3.23
CA VAL A 115 4.43 -5.69 2.72
C VAL A 115 5.20 -6.93 2.29
N LEU A 116 6.29 -6.77 1.54
CA LEU A 116 7.12 -7.90 1.08
C LEU A 116 7.87 -8.60 2.21
N ALA A 117 8.24 -7.86 3.26
CA ALA A 117 8.83 -8.42 4.48
C ALA A 117 7.81 -9.13 5.37
N GLY A 118 6.51 -9.02 5.09
CA GLY A 118 5.44 -9.59 5.90
C GLY A 118 5.12 -8.81 7.19
N ASN A 119 5.70 -7.61 7.36
CA ASN A 119 5.44 -6.76 8.53
C ASN A 119 4.10 -6.01 8.42
N LYS A 120 3.52 -5.93 7.22
CA LYS A 120 2.27 -5.22 6.95
C LYS A 120 1.39 -5.96 5.96
N ASN A 121 0.11 -6.09 6.27
CA ASN A 121 -0.86 -6.77 5.41
C ASN A 121 -1.43 -5.80 4.39
N LEU A 122 -1.49 -6.21 3.12
CA LEU A 122 -2.19 -5.49 2.07
C LEU A 122 -3.63 -6.01 2.00
N PRO A 123 -4.66 -5.20 2.29
CA PRO A 123 -6.04 -5.63 2.16
C PRO A 123 -6.37 -5.86 0.68
N MET A 124 -6.73 -7.09 0.33
CA MET A 124 -7.09 -7.48 -1.03
C MET A 124 -8.42 -8.23 -1.03
N GLU A 125 -9.26 -7.94 -2.03
CA GLU A 125 -10.48 -8.69 -2.29
C GLU A 125 -10.17 -9.92 -3.14
N VAL A 126 -10.62 -11.10 -2.70
CA VAL A 126 -10.45 -12.35 -3.44
C VAL A 126 -11.47 -12.41 -4.56
N LYS A 127 -11.04 -12.18 -5.81
CA LYS A 127 -11.93 -12.21 -6.99
C LYS A 127 -12.36 -13.61 -7.41
N ALA A 128 -11.50 -14.60 -7.22
CA ALA A 128 -11.79 -15.99 -7.52
C ALA A 128 -10.89 -16.90 -6.71
N TRP A 129 -11.46 -17.97 -6.16
CA TRP A 129 -10.66 -19.07 -5.62
C TRP A 129 -10.23 -19.97 -6.77
N PRO A 130 -8.98 -20.44 -6.81
CA PRO A 130 -8.58 -21.47 -7.76
C PRO A 130 -9.30 -22.76 -7.39
N VAL A 131 -10.36 -23.10 -8.14
CA VAL A 131 -11.03 -24.39 -8.04
C VAL A 131 -10.33 -25.34 -8.99
N ASP A 132 -9.76 -26.41 -8.45
CA ASP A 132 -9.20 -27.48 -9.26
C ASP A 132 -10.34 -28.25 -9.94
N ALA A 133 -10.31 -28.30 -11.28
CA ALA A 133 -11.33 -28.97 -12.07
C ALA A 133 -11.44 -30.47 -11.73
N ALA A 134 -10.33 -31.12 -11.38
CA ALA A 134 -10.33 -32.53 -11.00
C ALA A 134 -11.05 -32.76 -9.67
N VAL A 135 -10.87 -31.86 -8.70
CA VAL A 135 -11.56 -31.94 -7.40
C VAL A 135 -13.05 -31.64 -7.55
N ALA A 136 -13.42 -30.72 -8.43
CA ALA A 136 -14.82 -30.41 -8.73
C ALA A 136 -15.54 -31.60 -9.40
N GLU A 137 -14.89 -32.30 -10.33
CA GLU A 137 -15.44 -33.52 -10.95
C GLU A 137 -15.54 -34.66 -9.95
N GLN A 138 -14.52 -34.87 -9.12
CA GLN A 138 -14.55 -35.88 -8.08
C GLN A 138 -15.70 -35.63 -7.09
N GLN A 139 -15.90 -34.39 -6.65
CA GLN A 139 -17.04 -34.02 -5.79
C GLN A 139 -18.39 -34.31 -6.46
N ARG A 140 -18.54 -34.05 -7.76
CA ARG A 140 -19.78 -34.35 -8.50
C ARG A 140 -20.02 -35.85 -8.58
N ASN A 141 -18.98 -36.63 -8.86
CA ASN A 141 -19.08 -38.09 -8.94
C ASN A 141 -19.42 -38.70 -7.58
N THR A 142 -18.77 -38.24 -6.50
CA THR A 142 -19.10 -38.69 -5.14
C THR A 142 -20.53 -38.33 -4.74
N GLN A 143 -21.02 -37.13 -5.13
CA GLN A 143 -22.43 -36.77 -4.92
C GLN A 143 -23.40 -37.68 -5.68
N ALA A 144 -23.07 -38.02 -6.94
CA ALA A 144 -23.89 -38.92 -7.74
C ALA A 144 -23.94 -40.34 -7.15
N GLU A 145 -22.79 -40.86 -6.69
CA GLU A 145 -22.71 -42.17 -6.03
C GLU A 145 -23.51 -42.22 -4.72
N LEU A 146 -23.45 -41.16 -3.90
CA LEU A 146 -24.22 -41.09 -2.66
C LEU A 146 -25.73 -41.12 -2.93
N VAL A 147 -26.20 -40.38 -3.94
CA VAL A 147 -27.61 -40.36 -4.34
C VAL A 147 -28.04 -41.74 -4.84
N GLN A 148 -27.19 -42.41 -5.61
CA GLN A 148 -27.47 -43.75 -6.11
C GLN A 148 -27.57 -44.77 -4.97
N ASN A 149 -26.61 -44.77 -4.05
CA ASN A 149 -26.63 -45.64 -2.88
C ASN A 149 -27.88 -45.40 -2.01
N GLN A 150 -28.30 -44.15 -1.84
CA GLN A 150 -29.54 -43.82 -1.12
C GLN A 150 -30.79 -44.37 -1.82
N ARG A 151 -30.84 -44.30 -3.15
CA ARG A 151 -31.96 -44.81 -3.94
C ARG A 151 -32.05 -46.34 -3.86
N GLU A 152 -30.93 -47.03 -3.91
CA GLU A 152 -30.87 -48.49 -3.75
C GLU A 152 -31.34 -48.92 -2.36
N MET A 153 -30.82 -48.30 -1.30
CA MET A 153 -31.28 -48.56 0.07
C MET A 153 -32.79 -48.33 0.22
N MET A 154 -33.34 -47.25 -0.33
CA MET A 154 -34.78 -46.98 -0.28
C MET A 154 -35.59 -48.05 -1.03
N GLY A 155 -35.06 -48.56 -2.15
CA GLY A 155 -35.66 -49.66 -2.89
C GLY A 155 -35.68 -50.96 -2.08
N ASP A 156 -34.59 -51.29 -1.42
CA ASP A 156 -34.48 -52.46 -0.55
C ASP A 156 -35.42 -52.35 0.67
N PHE A 157 -35.47 -51.19 1.31
CA PHE A 157 -36.43 -50.91 2.37
C PHE A 157 -37.88 -51.11 1.92
N LYS A 158 -38.22 -50.62 0.71
CA LYS A 158 -39.56 -50.82 0.15
C LYS A 158 -39.89 -52.30 -0.06
N GLN A 159 -38.95 -53.08 -0.61
CA GLN A 159 -39.14 -54.52 -0.80
C GLN A 159 -39.33 -55.27 0.53
N ILE A 160 -38.59 -54.88 1.58
CA ILE A 160 -38.75 -55.46 2.91
C ILE A 160 -40.16 -55.17 3.46
N LEU A 161 -40.63 -53.92 3.33
CA LEU A 161 -41.98 -53.55 3.75
C LEU A 161 -43.05 -54.32 2.97
N GLU A 162 -42.92 -54.47 1.65
CA GLU A 162 -43.86 -55.24 0.83
C GLU A 162 -43.93 -56.71 1.28
N ARG A 163 -42.79 -57.39 1.49
CA ARG A 163 -42.78 -58.79 1.98
C ARG A 163 -43.39 -58.96 3.36
N LEU A 164 -43.16 -58.01 4.27
CA LEU A 164 -43.76 -58.03 5.61
C LEU A 164 -45.28 -57.82 5.53
N THR A 165 -45.73 -56.99 4.61
CA THR A 165 -47.17 -56.75 4.37
C THR A 165 -47.83 -57.99 3.76
N GLU A 166 -47.18 -58.64 2.79
CA GLU A 166 -47.64 -59.90 2.19
C GLU A 166 -47.71 -61.04 3.22
N HIS A 167 -46.72 -61.15 4.11
CA HIS A 167 -46.73 -62.13 5.22
C HIS A 167 -47.79 -61.84 6.28
N ALA A 168 -48.18 -60.57 6.47
CA ALA A 168 -49.24 -60.20 7.41
C ALA A 168 -50.66 -60.49 6.88
N VAL A 169 -50.82 -60.72 5.57
CA VAL A 169 -52.13 -60.78 4.88
C VAL A 169 -52.63 -62.21 4.58
N GLY A 170 -51.94 -63.29 5.00
CA GLY A 170 -52.46 -64.66 4.87
C GLY A 170 -52.23 -65.57 6.10
N PRO A 171 -53.06 -66.61 6.35
CA PRO A 171 -54.51 -66.72 6.26
C PRO A 171 -55.13 -66.55 7.67
N ARG A 172 -55.72 -65.40 7.97
CA ARG A 172 -56.50 -65.21 9.22
C ARG A 172 -57.82 -64.47 8.99
N ALA A 173 -58.29 -64.45 7.74
CA ALA A 173 -59.46 -63.68 7.32
C ALA A 173 -60.72 -64.54 7.09
N GLU A 174 -60.73 -65.84 7.39
CA GLU A 174 -61.93 -66.71 7.22
C GLU A 174 -62.69 -67.05 8.52
N ALA A 175 -62.32 -66.48 9.67
CA ALA A 175 -63.01 -66.77 10.92
C ALA A 175 -63.53 -65.50 11.60
N LEU A 176 -64.57 -64.88 11.03
CA LEU A 176 -65.72 -64.28 11.76
C LEU A 176 -66.65 -63.58 10.75
N ALA A 177 -67.64 -64.32 10.24
CA ALA A 177 -68.86 -63.69 9.72
C ALA A 177 -69.88 -63.61 10.87
N PRO A 178 -70.44 -62.44 11.21
CA PRO A 178 -71.51 -62.34 12.19
C PRO A 178 -72.84 -62.78 11.57
N THR A 179 -73.54 -63.68 12.26
CA THR A 179 -74.92 -64.09 12.01
C THR A 179 -75.89 -62.91 12.20
N GLU A 180 -76.81 -62.74 11.25
CA GLU A 180 -77.94 -61.80 11.30
C GLU A 180 -78.82 -61.99 12.55
N PRO A 181 -79.45 -60.93 13.08
CA PRO A 181 -80.50 -61.08 14.09
C PRO A 181 -81.89 -61.15 13.41
N GLU A 182 -82.59 -62.27 13.60
CA GLU A 182 -84.04 -62.33 13.36
C GLU A 182 -84.81 -61.55 14.43
N SER A 183 -85.64 -60.64 13.95
CA SER A 183 -86.78 -60.03 14.64
C SER A 183 -87.77 -61.11 15.06
N HIS A 184 -88.24 -61.15 16.32
CA HIS A 184 -89.67 -61.29 16.68
C HIS A 184 -89.91 -61.16 18.20
N ARG A 185 -90.77 -60.17 18.54
CA ARG A 185 -91.71 -60.01 19.66
C ARG A 185 -91.22 -60.10 21.12
#